data_AF-A0A6L9QK03-F1
#
_entry.id   AF-A0A6L9QK03-F1
#
_cell.length_a   1.000
_cell.length_b   1.000
_cell.length_c   1.000
_cell.angle_alpha   90.00
_cell.angle_beta   90.00
_cell.angle_gamma   90.00
#
_symmetry.space_group_name_H-M   'P 1'
#
loop_
_entity.id
_entity.type
_entity.pdbx_description
1 polymer ?
#
loop_
_entity_poly.entity_id
_entity_poly.type
_entity_poly.pdbx_seq_one_letter_code
_entity_poly.pdbx_strand_id
1 'polypeptide(L)'
;MRLPALTSGGLELRRFQRNRLTRIALAGLVLLPLLYAGLYLWSFWDPYARLQHVPVALVVQDRPAEADGKTVHAGADLADELKQRKVFDWRTVSAEDAEKGVRSGKYYMSLTIPSDFSARIASPSQDGIPTAAGLRLQMNDTNNYVMGTLAQSAFKEISAAAGTEAAHGYFDQIFLSFGKLHGELGEAADGAGRLAEGSGQAQDGAGKLAEGAGEAEAGAGRLKGGI
;
A
#
# COMPACT_ATOMS: atom_id res chain seq x y z
N MET A 1 -60.61 -39.09 -21.67
CA MET A 1 -59.94 -37.78 -21.75
C MET A 1 -58.50 -38.01 -22.18
N ARG A 2 -58.12 -37.59 -23.39
CA ARG A 2 -56.74 -37.72 -23.91
C ARG A 2 -56.08 -36.34 -23.83
N LEU A 3 -55.01 -36.24 -23.04
CA LEU A 3 -54.18 -35.04 -22.96
C LEU A 3 -53.50 -34.78 -24.32
N PRO A 4 -53.43 -33.51 -24.79
CA PRO A 4 -52.75 -33.19 -26.05
C PRO A 4 -51.23 -33.40 -25.89
N ALA A 5 -50.63 -34.01 -26.90
CA ALA A 5 -49.22 -34.38 -26.93
C ALA A 5 -48.31 -33.14 -26.92
N LEU A 6 -47.50 -33.03 -25.87
CA LEU A 6 -46.38 -32.10 -25.76
C LEU A 6 -45.21 -32.58 -26.64
N THR A 7 -45.29 -32.47 -27.97
CA THR A 7 -44.13 -32.74 -28.83
C THR A 7 -44.16 -31.89 -30.10
N SER A 8 -43.41 -30.78 -30.09
CA SER A 8 -42.83 -30.18 -31.32
C SER A 8 -41.96 -28.94 -31.08
N GLY A 9 -41.52 -28.62 -29.86
CA GLY A 9 -40.65 -27.45 -29.62
C GLY A 9 -39.37 -27.44 -30.49
N GLY A 10 -38.78 -28.61 -30.78
CA GLY A 10 -37.59 -28.72 -31.63
C GLY A 10 -37.83 -28.64 -33.14
N LEU A 11 -39.05 -28.90 -33.62
CA LEU A 11 -39.37 -28.90 -35.06
C LEU A 11 -39.78 -27.52 -35.58
N GLU A 12 -40.28 -26.64 -34.72
CA GLU A 12 -40.64 -25.27 -35.10
C GLU A 12 -39.42 -24.38 -35.35
N LEU A 13 -38.34 -24.52 -34.55
CA LEU A 13 -37.07 -23.81 -34.72
C LEU A 13 -36.45 -24.00 -36.12
N ARG A 14 -36.60 -25.19 -36.73
CA ARG A 14 -36.11 -25.49 -38.08
C ARG A 14 -36.89 -24.77 -39.19
N ARG A 15 -38.14 -24.36 -38.95
CA ARG A 15 -38.94 -23.59 -39.92
C ARG A 15 -38.44 -22.15 -40.05
N PHE A 16 -38.01 -21.55 -38.95
CA PHE A 16 -37.46 -20.19 -38.93
C PHE A 16 -36.07 -20.06 -39.60
N GLN A 17 -35.32 -21.16 -39.74
CA GLN A 17 -33.99 -21.15 -40.37
C GLN A 17 -34.01 -21.14 -41.91
N ARG A 18 -35.14 -21.48 -42.54
CA ARG A 18 -35.21 -21.70 -43.99
C ARG A 18 -35.34 -20.39 -44.80
N ASN A 19 -35.92 -19.35 -44.21
CA ASN A 19 -36.11 -18.04 -44.85
C ASN A 19 -35.03 -17.03 -44.36
N ARG A 20 -34.41 -16.28 -45.28
CA ARG A 20 -33.39 -15.27 -44.96
C ARG A 20 -33.96 -14.13 -44.10
N LEU A 21 -35.18 -13.68 -44.40
CA LEU A 21 -35.84 -12.60 -43.66
C LEU A 21 -36.10 -12.98 -42.20
N THR A 22 -36.60 -14.19 -41.98
CA THR A 22 -36.88 -14.71 -40.64
C THR A 22 -35.62 -14.90 -39.79
N ARG A 23 -34.50 -15.31 -40.41
CA ARG A 23 -33.19 -15.37 -39.74
C ARG A 23 -32.68 -13.99 -39.34
N ILE A 24 -32.83 -12.98 -40.19
CA ILE A 24 -32.47 -11.59 -39.87
C ILE A 24 -33.32 -11.07 -38.71
N ALA A 25 -34.63 -11.35 -38.71
CA ALA A 25 -35.53 -10.95 -37.64
C ALA A 25 -35.17 -11.60 -36.29
N LEU A 26 -34.88 -12.92 -36.27
CA LEU A 26 -34.43 -13.61 -35.08
C LEU A 26 -33.03 -13.16 -34.63
N ALA A 27 -32.12 -12.92 -35.57
CA ALA A 27 -30.80 -12.37 -35.26
C ALA A 27 -30.94 -10.99 -34.60
N GLY A 28 -31.78 -10.10 -35.14
CA GLY A 28 -32.08 -8.80 -34.54
C GLY A 28 -32.69 -8.90 -33.14
N LEU A 29 -33.63 -9.83 -32.94
CA LEU A 29 -34.28 -10.07 -31.65
C LEU A 29 -33.30 -10.50 -30.54
N VAL A 30 -32.27 -11.28 -30.90
CA VAL A 30 -31.22 -11.73 -29.97
C VAL A 30 -30.08 -10.72 -29.87
N LEU A 31 -29.74 -10.04 -30.97
CA LEU A 31 -28.70 -9.02 -31.02
C LEU A 31 -29.03 -7.81 -30.16
N LEU A 32 -30.29 -7.37 -30.13
CA LEU A 32 -30.67 -6.17 -29.39
C LEU A 32 -30.43 -6.29 -27.87
N PRO A 33 -30.89 -7.35 -27.17
CA PRO A 33 -30.55 -7.57 -25.77
C PRO A 33 -29.06 -7.89 -25.55
N LEU A 34 -28.38 -8.57 -26.48
CA LEU A 34 -26.93 -8.82 -26.38
C LEU A 34 -26.10 -7.54 -26.53
N LEU A 35 -26.47 -6.64 -27.45
CA LEU A 35 -25.84 -5.34 -27.60
C LEU A 35 -26.06 -4.50 -26.36
N TYR A 36 -27.29 -4.48 -25.83
CA TYR A 36 -27.59 -3.77 -24.60
C TYR A 36 -26.76 -4.32 -23.42
N ALA A 37 -26.77 -5.63 -23.21
CA ALA A 37 -26.00 -6.28 -22.14
C ALA A 37 -24.49 -6.09 -22.33
N GLY A 38 -23.99 -6.19 -23.57
CA GLY A 38 -22.58 -5.99 -23.91
C GLY A 38 -22.12 -4.56 -23.69
N LEU A 39 -22.90 -3.57 -24.12
CA LEU A 39 -22.63 -2.16 -23.86
C LEU A 39 -22.72 -1.83 -22.36
N TYR A 40 -23.65 -2.43 -21.64
CA TYR A 40 -23.78 -2.27 -20.20
C TYR A 40 -22.54 -2.83 -19.48
N LEU A 41 -22.16 -4.09 -19.74
CA LEU A 41 -20.93 -4.66 -19.17
C LEU A 41 -19.70 -3.83 -19.54
N TRP A 42 -19.57 -3.40 -20.79
CA TRP A 42 -18.45 -2.58 -21.24
C TRP A 42 -18.39 -1.22 -20.53
N SER A 43 -19.54 -0.56 -20.32
CA SER A 43 -19.61 0.73 -19.63
C SER A 43 -19.37 0.64 -18.12
N PHE A 44 -19.62 -0.53 -17.50
CA PHE A 44 -19.45 -0.75 -16.07
C PHE A 44 -18.18 -1.53 -15.70
N TRP A 45 -17.42 -2.03 -16.69
CA TRP A 45 -16.14 -2.70 -16.45
C TRP A 45 -15.05 -1.72 -16.00
N ASP A 46 -15.10 -0.46 -16.47
CA ASP A 46 -14.20 0.60 -16.02
C ASP A 46 -14.89 1.97 -15.97
N PRO A 47 -15.73 2.22 -14.94
CA PRO A 47 -16.39 3.51 -14.76
C PRO A 47 -15.40 4.64 -14.37
N TYR A 48 -14.13 4.31 -14.09
CA TYR A 48 -13.10 5.25 -13.65
C TYR A 48 -12.12 5.63 -14.76
N ALA A 49 -12.03 4.88 -15.87
CA ALA A 49 -11.19 5.20 -17.04
C ALA A 49 -11.38 6.62 -17.57
N ARG A 50 -12.59 7.19 -17.43
CA ARG A 50 -12.86 8.57 -17.86
C ARG A 50 -12.51 9.62 -16.81
N LEU A 51 -12.39 9.23 -15.54
CA LEU A 51 -12.00 10.14 -14.45
C LEU A 51 -10.55 10.59 -14.57
N GLN A 52 -9.69 9.83 -15.26
CA GLN A 52 -8.30 10.21 -15.52
C GLN A 52 -8.14 11.53 -16.28
N HIS A 53 -9.20 12.02 -16.91
CA HIS A 53 -9.23 13.29 -17.64
C HIS A 53 -9.90 14.41 -16.84
N VAL A 54 -10.40 14.12 -15.64
CA VAL A 54 -11.04 15.11 -14.77
C VAL A 54 -9.94 15.83 -14.00
N PRO A 55 -9.69 17.12 -14.28
CA PRO A 55 -8.63 17.88 -13.62
C PRO A 55 -9.01 18.17 -12.18
N VAL A 56 -8.16 17.73 -11.26
CA VAL A 56 -8.34 17.92 -9.81
C VAL A 56 -7.15 18.68 -9.25
N ALA A 57 -7.42 19.80 -8.57
CA ALA A 57 -6.38 20.56 -7.90
C ALA A 57 -5.93 19.84 -6.62
N LEU A 58 -4.63 19.65 -6.46
CA LEU A 58 -4.02 19.07 -5.27
C LEU A 58 -3.17 20.15 -4.58
N VAL A 59 -3.55 20.50 -3.36
CA VAL A 59 -2.84 21.50 -2.54
C VAL A 59 -2.17 20.77 -1.39
N VAL A 60 -0.83 20.76 -1.39
CA VAL A 60 -0.03 20.13 -0.33
C VAL A 60 0.56 21.24 0.53
N GLN A 61 -0.02 21.45 1.72
CA GLN A 61 0.51 22.41 2.71
C GLN A 61 1.27 21.71 3.83
N ASP A 62 1.19 20.37 3.85
CA ASP A 62 1.76 19.52 4.87
C ASP A 62 3.25 19.77 5.08
N ARG A 63 3.68 19.67 6.34
CA ARG A 63 5.07 19.76 6.74
C ARG A 63 5.49 18.45 7.37
N PRO A 64 6.73 17.99 7.12
CA PRO A 64 7.22 16.78 7.76
C PRO A 64 7.16 16.90 9.28
N ALA A 65 6.87 15.78 9.92
CA ALA A 65 6.84 15.68 11.39
C ALA A 65 7.80 14.59 11.86
N GLU A 66 8.33 14.71 13.08
CA GLU A 66 9.14 13.65 13.67
C GLU A 66 8.28 12.75 14.57
N ALA A 67 8.39 11.44 14.40
CA ALA A 67 7.88 10.44 15.32
C ALA A 67 8.86 9.28 15.46
N ASP A 68 9.09 8.84 16.70
CA ASP A 68 9.97 7.71 17.04
C ASP A 68 11.38 7.79 16.40
N GLY A 69 11.93 9.01 16.32
CA GLY A 69 13.24 9.28 15.72
C GLY A 69 13.27 9.19 14.19
N LYS A 70 12.10 9.13 13.54
CA LYS A 70 11.94 9.13 12.07
C LYS A 70 11.17 10.35 11.61
N THR A 71 11.58 10.90 10.47
CA THR A 71 10.83 11.95 9.78
C THR A 71 9.71 11.31 8.96
N VAL A 72 8.46 11.72 9.23
CA VAL A 72 7.24 11.28 8.57
C VAL A 72 6.83 12.34 7.54
N HIS A 73 6.66 11.92 6.29
CA HIS A 73 6.30 12.75 5.13
C HIS A 73 4.91 12.42 4.58
N ALA A 74 3.98 12.00 5.44
CA ALA A 74 2.69 11.42 5.06
C ALA A 74 1.88 12.24 4.05
N GLY A 75 1.92 13.57 4.10
CA GLY A 75 1.21 14.41 3.12
C GLY A 75 1.86 14.42 1.74
N ALA A 76 3.18 14.35 1.66
CA ALA A 76 3.91 14.22 0.40
C ALA A 76 3.72 12.83 -0.21
N ASP A 77 3.83 11.80 0.62
CA ASP A 77 3.68 10.39 0.21
C ASP A 77 2.26 10.14 -0.35
N LEU A 78 1.23 10.63 0.35
CA LEU A 78 -0.15 10.58 -0.13
C LEU A 78 -0.32 11.34 -1.46
N ALA A 79 0.28 12.51 -1.60
CA ALA A 79 0.19 13.29 -2.82
C ALA A 79 0.81 12.56 -4.02
N ASP A 80 1.96 11.92 -3.82
CA ASP A 80 2.64 11.14 -4.85
C ASP A 80 1.88 9.87 -5.22
N GLU A 81 1.36 9.12 -4.24
CA GLU A 81 0.52 7.94 -4.50
C GLU A 81 -0.74 8.31 -5.30
N LEU A 82 -1.43 9.40 -4.94
CA LEU A 82 -2.60 9.89 -5.69
C LEU A 82 -2.25 10.16 -7.17
N LYS A 83 -1.09 10.78 -7.43
CA LYS A 83 -0.58 11.04 -8.79
C LYS A 83 -0.22 9.75 -9.53
N GLN A 84 0.37 8.76 -8.84
CA GLN A 84 0.78 7.48 -9.43
C GLN A 84 -0.41 6.61 -9.85
N ARG A 85 -1.47 6.58 -9.04
CA ARG A 85 -2.68 5.77 -9.32
C ARG A 85 -3.47 6.26 -10.53
N LYS A 86 -3.26 7.52 -10.97
CA LYS A 86 -3.86 8.13 -12.17
C LYS A 86 -5.38 7.96 -12.26
N VAL A 87 -6.09 7.91 -11.14
CA VAL A 87 -7.56 7.82 -11.15
C VAL A 87 -8.19 9.16 -11.54
N PHE A 88 -7.58 10.26 -11.12
CA PHE A 88 -7.88 11.62 -11.55
C PHE A 88 -6.65 12.28 -12.19
N ASP A 89 -6.86 13.35 -12.97
CA ASP A 89 -5.76 14.21 -13.42
C ASP A 89 -5.36 15.17 -12.29
N TRP A 90 -4.61 14.65 -11.31
CA TRP A 90 -4.13 15.41 -10.16
C TRP A 90 -3.10 16.47 -10.59
N ARG A 91 -3.39 17.74 -10.31
CA ARG A 91 -2.53 18.88 -10.58
C ARG A 91 -2.12 19.54 -9.27
N THR A 92 -0.84 19.43 -8.91
CA THR A 92 -0.32 20.16 -7.75
C THR A 92 -0.33 21.66 -8.03
N VAL A 93 -1.03 22.43 -7.22
CA VAL A 93 -1.21 23.88 -7.39
C VAL A 93 -1.19 24.60 -6.05
N SER A 94 -1.08 25.94 -6.07
CA SER A 94 -1.22 26.76 -4.87
C SER A 94 -2.66 26.72 -4.34
N ALA A 95 -2.85 27.03 -3.05
CA ALA A 95 -4.18 27.10 -2.45
C ALA A 95 -5.08 28.14 -3.16
N GLU A 96 -4.49 29.26 -3.56
CA GLU A 96 -5.20 30.33 -4.27
C GLU A 96 -5.61 29.89 -5.69
N ASP A 97 -4.72 29.20 -6.41
CA ASP A 97 -5.02 28.67 -7.75
C ASP A 97 -6.05 27.55 -7.71
N ALA A 98 -6.03 26.72 -6.66
CA ALA A 98 -7.04 25.70 -6.44
C ALA A 98 -8.43 26.33 -6.26
N GLU A 99 -8.54 27.34 -5.39
CA GLU A 99 -9.81 28.03 -5.15
C GLU A 99 -10.33 28.72 -6.41
N LYS A 100 -9.48 29.52 -7.08
CA LYS A 100 -9.85 30.19 -8.34
C LYS A 100 -10.19 29.19 -9.43
N GLY A 101 -9.42 28.10 -9.53
CA GLY A 101 -9.60 27.07 -10.54
C GLY A 101 -10.88 26.25 -10.34
N VAL A 102 -11.26 25.95 -9.09
CA VAL A 102 -12.56 25.33 -8.79
C VAL A 102 -13.70 26.29 -9.10
N ARG A 103 -13.62 27.55 -8.65
CA ARG A 103 -14.66 28.57 -8.93
C ARG A 103 -14.88 28.82 -10.42
N SER A 104 -13.80 28.85 -11.21
CA SER A 104 -13.85 29.06 -12.67
C SER A 104 -14.19 27.80 -13.47
N GLY A 105 -14.28 26.63 -12.83
CA GLY A 105 -14.53 25.34 -13.48
C GLY A 105 -13.31 24.75 -14.21
N LYS A 106 -12.13 25.36 -14.07
CA LYS A 106 -10.86 24.77 -14.54
C LYS A 106 -10.55 23.45 -13.83
N TYR A 107 -10.88 23.36 -12.55
CA TYR A 107 -10.84 22.14 -11.76
C TYR A 107 -12.24 21.77 -11.31
N TYR A 108 -12.58 20.48 -11.35
CA TYR A 108 -13.89 20.02 -10.86
C TYR A 108 -13.94 20.04 -9.33
N MET A 109 -12.79 19.83 -8.70
CA MET A 109 -12.63 19.79 -7.26
C MET A 109 -11.18 20.12 -6.88
N SER A 110 -10.98 20.47 -5.61
CA SER A 110 -9.66 20.59 -5.00
C SER A 110 -9.56 19.76 -3.73
N LEU A 111 -8.44 19.07 -3.56
CA LEU A 111 -8.06 18.37 -2.33
C LEU A 111 -6.93 19.15 -1.66
N THR A 112 -7.14 19.59 -0.42
CA THR A 112 -6.12 20.25 0.40
C THR A 112 -5.67 19.33 1.53
N ILE A 113 -4.37 19.04 1.54
CA ILE A 113 -3.66 18.38 2.63
C ILE A 113 -3.17 19.48 3.58
N PRO A 114 -3.69 19.55 4.83
CA PRO A 114 -3.36 20.63 5.76
C PRO A 114 -1.92 20.52 6.29
N SER A 115 -1.39 21.62 6.84
CA SER A 115 0.01 21.72 7.30
C SER A 115 0.39 20.81 8.45
N ASP A 116 -0.60 20.31 9.19
CA ASP A 116 -0.47 19.46 10.37
C ASP A 116 -0.76 17.98 10.08
N PHE A 117 -0.93 17.60 8.80
CA PHE A 117 -1.33 16.26 8.42
C PHE A 117 -0.31 15.21 8.88
N SER A 118 0.96 15.35 8.51
CA SER A 118 2.03 14.47 8.95
C SER A 118 2.18 14.46 10.45
N ALA A 119 2.07 15.62 11.12
CA ALA A 119 2.12 15.68 12.58
C ALA A 119 1.01 14.88 13.26
N ARG A 120 -0.20 14.89 12.70
CA ARG A 120 -1.36 14.15 13.24
C ARG A 120 -1.33 12.66 12.95
N ILE A 121 -0.71 12.26 11.84
CA ILE A 121 -0.44 10.86 11.52
C ILE A 121 0.71 10.33 12.40
N ALA A 122 1.73 11.15 12.61
CA ALA A 122 2.92 10.81 13.38
C ALA A 122 2.69 10.81 14.90
N SER A 123 1.74 11.61 15.41
CA SER A 123 1.49 11.73 16.85
C SER A 123 1.04 10.40 17.45
N PRO A 124 1.85 9.78 18.35
CA PRO A 124 1.37 8.72 19.21
C PRO A 124 0.32 9.37 20.11
N SER A 125 -0.93 8.93 19.98
CA SER A 125 -2.08 9.46 20.72
C SER A 125 -1.72 9.76 22.19
N GLN A 126 -1.45 11.02 22.53
CA GLN A 126 -1.07 11.38 23.91
C GLN A 126 -2.19 11.04 24.91
N ASP A 127 -3.43 10.91 24.42
CA ASP A 127 -4.61 10.51 25.18
C ASP A 127 -5.26 9.21 24.68
N GLY A 128 -4.58 8.42 23.83
CA GLY A 128 -5.14 7.19 23.25
C GLY A 128 -6.25 7.40 22.20
N ILE A 129 -6.57 8.66 21.82
CA ILE A 129 -7.54 8.99 20.77
C ILE A 129 -6.78 9.48 19.52
N PRO A 130 -6.76 8.69 18.43
CA PRO A 130 -6.22 9.13 17.14
C PRO A 130 -6.98 10.37 16.65
N THR A 131 -6.28 11.46 16.37
CA THR A 131 -6.92 12.68 15.83
C THR A 131 -7.01 12.58 14.32
N ALA A 132 -8.17 12.18 13.78
CA ALA A 132 -8.39 11.91 12.35
C ALA A 132 -7.86 13.00 11.41
N ALA A 133 -6.73 12.75 10.73
CA ALA A 133 -6.09 13.70 9.81
C ALA A 133 -7.06 14.11 8.70
N GLY A 134 -7.67 15.28 8.86
CA GLY A 134 -8.81 15.72 8.05
C GLY A 134 -8.34 16.35 6.76
N LEU A 135 -8.65 15.73 5.62
CA LEU A 135 -8.45 16.32 4.30
C LEU A 135 -9.63 17.25 3.97
N ARG A 136 -9.35 18.39 3.32
CA ARG A 136 -10.39 19.34 2.91
C ARG A 136 -10.68 19.19 1.43
N LEU A 137 -11.92 18.86 1.11
CA LEU A 137 -12.41 18.75 -0.26
C LEU A 137 -13.28 19.96 -0.58
N GLN A 138 -12.96 20.68 -1.65
CA GLN A 138 -13.81 21.75 -2.18
C GLN A 138 -14.28 21.38 -3.59
N MET A 139 -15.53 21.66 -3.90
CA MET A 139 -16.13 21.42 -5.21
C MET A 139 -16.87 22.68 -5.68
N ASN A 140 -17.21 22.74 -6.98
CA ASN A 140 -18.02 23.82 -7.53
C ASN A 140 -19.49 23.38 -7.63
N ASP A 141 -20.31 23.81 -6.69
CA ASP A 141 -21.67 23.30 -6.37
C ASP A 141 -22.76 23.59 -7.43
N THR A 142 -22.37 24.03 -8.63
CA THR A 142 -23.31 24.45 -9.68
C THR A 142 -24.10 23.28 -10.28
N ASN A 143 -23.67 22.01 -10.10
CA ASN A 143 -24.37 20.84 -10.66
C ASN A 143 -24.51 19.68 -9.64
N ASN A 144 -25.64 19.67 -8.92
CA ASN A 144 -25.86 18.92 -7.68
C ASN A 144 -25.80 17.36 -7.77
N TYR A 145 -26.09 16.75 -8.93
CA TYR A 145 -26.17 15.27 -9.05
C TYR A 145 -24.81 14.56 -9.22
N VAL A 146 -23.83 15.22 -9.83
CA VAL A 146 -22.50 14.65 -10.09
C VAL A 146 -21.63 14.64 -8.83
N MET A 147 -21.97 15.47 -7.84
CA MET A 147 -21.18 15.67 -6.61
C MET A 147 -21.15 14.46 -5.70
N GLY A 148 -22.27 13.76 -5.50
CA GLY A 148 -22.31 12.61 -4.59
C GLY A 148 -21.41 11.47 -5.06
N THR A 149 -21.50 11.12 -6.34
CA THR A 149 -20.69 10.05 -6.96
C THR A 149 -19.22 10.45 -7.12
N LEU A 150 -18.93 11.71 -7.46
CA LEU A 150 -17.56 12.20 -7.57
C LEU A 150 -16.87 12.27 -6.19
N ALA A 151 -17.56 12.77 -5.16
CA ALA A 151 -17.06 12.79 -3.79
C ALA A 151 -16.80 11.39 -3.25
N GLN A 152 -17.73 10.45 -3.48
CA GLN A 152 -17.55 9.05 -3.08
C GLN A 152 -16.35 8.40 -3.80
N SER A 153 -16.17 8.71 -5.09
CA SER A 153 -15.03 8.22 -5.87
C SER A 153 -13.71 8.78 -5.34
N ALA A 154 -13.66 10.08 -5.04
CA ALA A 154 -12.49 10.71 -4.45
C ALA A 154 -12.16 10.16 -3.06
N PHE A 155 -13.17 9.95 -2.21
CA PHE A 155 -12.97 9.36 -0.89
C PHE A 155 -12.41 7.93 -0.99
N LYS A 156 -12.98 7.10 -1.88
CA LYS A 156 -12.49 5.74 -2.14
C LYS A 156 -11.06 5.76 -2.65
N GLU A 157 -10.73 6.70 -3.51
CA GLU A 157 -9.40 6.87 -4.06
C GLU A 157 -8.37 7.25 -3.00
N ILE A 158 -8.67 8.27 -2.21
CA ILE A 158 -7.85 8.72 -1.09
C ILE A 158 -7.63 7.58 -0.08
N SER A 159 -8.69 6.84 0.26
CA SER A 159 -8.60 5.70 1.19
C SER A 159 -7.71 4.59 0.64
N ALA A 160 -7.79 4.31 -0.66
CA ALA A 160 -6.96 3.31 -1.31
C ALA A 160 -5.48 3.73 -1.37
N ALA A 161 -5.21 5.01 -1.70
CA ALA A 161 -3.86 5.57 -1.70
C ALA A 161 -3.21 5.51 -0.31
N ALA A 162 -3.94 5.96 0.73
CA ALA A 162 -3.45 5.86 2.11
C ALA A 162 -3.21 4.40 2.54
N GLY A 163 -4.04 3.47 2.08
CA GLY A 163 -3.86 2.03 2.33
C GLY A 163 -2.61 1.44 1.67
N THR A 164 -2.32 1.80 0.41
CA THR A 164 -1.09 1.38 -0.28
C THR A 164 0.14 1.89 0.47
N GLU A 165 0.15 3.18 0.83
CA GLU A 165 1.28 3.82 1.49
C GLU A 165 1.55 3.21 2.86
N ALA A 166 0.49 2.97 3.65
CA ALA A 166 0.61 2.28 4.93
C ALA A 166 1.19 0.86 4.78
N ALA A 167 0.80 0.13 3.73
CA ALA A 167 1.33 -1.19 3.45
C ALA A 167 2.82 -1.12 3.04
N HIS A 168 3.19 -0.20 2.15
CA HIS A 168 4.58 0.03 1.75
C HIS A 168 5.46 0.39 2.95
N GLY A 169 5.05 1.37 3.75
CA GLY A 169 5.78 1.75 4.96
C GLY A 169 5.93 0.61 5.97
N TYR A 170 4.92 -0.26 6.11
CA TYR A 170 5.00 -1.46 6.94
C TYR A 170 6.02 -2.47 6.40
N PHE A 171 6.02 -2.73 5.08
CA PHE A 171 7.00 -3.63 4.47
C PHE A 171 8.41 -3.07 4.54
N ASP A 172 8.61 -1.78 4.31
CA ASP A 172 9.91 -1.13 4.47
C ASP A 172 10.42 -1.25 5.90
N GLN A 173 9.55 -1.05 6.90
CA GLN A 173 9.88 -1.26 8.30
C GLN A 173 10.30 -2.70 8.59
N ILE A 174 9.61 -3.69 8.02
CA ILE A 174 9.99 -5.11 8.13
C ILE A 174 11.37 -5.33 7.53
N PHE A 175 11.62 -4.86 6.32
CA PHE A 175 12.92 -5.05 5.64
C PHE A 175 14.06 -4.38 6.40
N LEU A 176 13.85 -3.15 6.88
CA LEU A 176 14.82 -2.45 7.72
C LEU A 176 15.08 -3.19 9.04
N SER A 177 14.02 -3.71 9.68
CA SER A 177 14.15 -4.47 10.93
C SER A 177 14.91 -5.79 10.71
N PHE A 178 14.68 -6.48 9.59
CA PHE A 178 15.47 -7.67 9.23
C PHE A 178 16.93 -7.34 8.96
N GLY A 179 17.21 -6.23 8.26
CA GLY A 179 18.58 -5.77 8.04
C GLY A 179 19.30 -5.47 9.35
N LYS A 180 18.62 -4.79 10.28
CA LYS A 180 19.17 -4.51 11.63
C LYS A 180 19.40 -5.80 12.43
N LEU A 181 18.43 -6.70 12.44
CA LEU A 181 18.55 -8.00 13.12
C LEU A 181 19.72 -8.81 12.56
N HIS A 182 19.93 -8.81 11.25
CA HIS A 182 21.08 -9.47 10.64
C HIS A 182 22.42 -8.89 11.13
N GLY A 183 22.51 -7.56 11.23
CA GLY A 183 23.68 -6.88 11.80
C GLY A 183 23.95 -7.27 13.25
N GLU A 184 22.93 -7.22 14.10
CA GLU A 184 23.03 -7.61 15.51
C GLU A 184 23.38 -9.09 15.69
N LEU A 185 22.85 -9.98 14.84
CA LEU A 185 23.23 -11.40 14.83
C LEU A 185 24.69 -11.61 14.37
N GLY A 186 25.18 -10.80 13.44
CA GLY A 186 26.59 -10.78 13.04
C GLY A 186 27.52 -10.37 14.19
N GLU A 187 27.19 -9.28 14.89
CA GLU A 187 27.94 -8.83 16.06
C GLU A 187 27.94 -9.89 17.19
N ALA A 188 26.81 -10.58 17.38
CA ALA A 188 26.70 -11.66 18.35
C ALA A 188 27.60 -12.86 17.97
N ALA A 189 27.64 -13.23 16.68
CA ALA A 189 28.52 -14.28 16.18
C ALA A 189 30.00 -13.94 16.38
N ASP A 190 30.41 -12.71 16.07
CA ASP A 190 31.77 -12.22 16.30
C ASP A 190 32.11 -12.21 17.80
N GLY A 191 31.16 -11.81 18.64
CA GLY A 191 31.29 -11.86 20.10
C GLY A 191 31.51 -13.29 20.63
N ALA A 192 30.77 -14.26 20.11
CA ALA A 192 30.96 -15.68 20.45
C ALA A 192 32.33 -16.20 19.98
N GLY A 193 32.80 -15.76 18.80
CA GLY A 193 34.14 -16.07 18.31
C GLY A 193 35.24 -15.57 19.26
N ARG A 194 35.17 -14.30 19.67
CA ARG A 194 36.11 -13.72 20.65
C ARG A 194 36.09 -14.46 22.00
N LEU A 195 34.91 -14.88 22.46
CA LEU A 195 34.77 -15.63 23.71
C LEU A 195 35.41 -17.01 23.62
N ALA A 196 35.26 -17.70 22.48
CA ALA A 196 35.89 -18.99 22.22
C ALA A 196 37.42 -18.86 22.18
N GLU A 197 37.94 -17.85 21.47
CA GLU A 197 39.38 -17.56 21.44
C GLU A 197 39.94 -17.24 22.83
N GLY A 198 39.27 -16.38 23.60
CA GLY A 198 39.67 -16.03 24.96
C GLY A 198 39.67 -17.24 25.90
N SER A 199 38.70 -18.16 25.74
CA SER A 199 38.63 -19.40 26.50
C SER A 199 39.78 -20.36 26.15
N GLY A 200 40.16 -20.45 24.86
CA GLY A 200 41.36 -21.18 24.42
C GLY A 200 42.64 -20.61 25.03
N GLN A 201 42.82 -19.29 25.01
CA GLN A 201 43.97 -18.64 25.64
C GLN A 201 44.04 -18.87 27.15
N ALA A 202 42.90 -18.86 27.85
CA ALA A 202 42.83 -19.15 29.27
C ALA A 202 43.21 -20.61 29.58
N GLN A 203 42.75 -21.55 28.75
CA GLN A 203 43.12 -22.96 28.86
C GLN A 203 44.63 -23.17 28.65
N ASP A 204 45.21 -22.55 27.63
CA ASP A 204 46.66 -22.61 27.36
C ASP A 204 47.47 -22.00 28.52
N GLY A 205 47.02 -20.88 29.06
CA GLY A 205 47.63 -20.23 30.22
C GLY A 205 47.59 -21.12 31.47
N ALA A 206 46.46 -21.78 31.72
CA ALA A 206 46.33 -22.75 32.81
C ALA A 206 47.26 -23.96 32.64
N GLY A 207 47.43 -24.45 31.40
CA GLY A 207 48.38 -25.50 31.07
C GLY A 207 49.82 -25.12 31.40
N LYS A 208 50.25 -23.92 30.96
CA LYS A 208 51.59 -23.39 31.28
C LYS A 208 51.83 -23.20 32.78
N LEU A 209 50.80 -22.76 33.51
CA LEU A 209 50.88 -22.62 34.96
C LEU A 209 51.05 -23.98 35.65
N ALA A 210 50.33 -25.00 35.20
CA ALA A 210 50.46 -26.37 35.72
C ALA A 210 51.84 -26.96 35.45
N GLU A 211 52.39 -26.77 34.24
CA GLU A 211 53.75 -27.17 33.89
C GLU A 211 54.79 -26.50 34.80
N GLY A 212 54.74 -25.17 34.93
CA GLY A 212 55.66 -24.42 35.79
C GLY A 212 55.57 -24.82 37.27
N ALA A 213 54.37 -25.15 37.77
CA ALA A 213 54.20 -25.68 39.12
C ALA A 213 54.88 -27.05 39.28
N GLY A 214 54.75 -27.95 38.29
CA GLY A 214 55.43 -29.24 38.29
C GLY A 214 56.96 -29.13 38.23
N GLU A 215 57.48 -28.18 37.44
CA GLU A 215 58.92 -27.88 37.41
C GLU A 215 59.44 -27.35 38.76
N ALA A 216 58.68 -26.46 39.40
CA ALA A 216 59.02 -25.93 40.71
C ALA A 216 59.02 -27.03 41.79
N GLU A 217 58.02 -27.93 41.77
CA GLU A 217 57.96 -29.10 42.65
C GLU A 217 59.17 -30.01 42.44
N ALA A 218 59.49 -30.35 41.20
CA ALA A 218 60.65 -31.17 40.86
C ALA A 218 61.97 -30.51 41.30
N GLY A 219 62.10 -29.20 41.13
CA GLY A 219 63.22 -28.40 41.62
C GLY A 219 63.36 -28.48 43.15
N ALA A 220 62.26 -28.29 43.89
CA ALA A 220 62.24 -28.41 45.33
C ALA A 220 62.59 -29.83 45.82
N GLY A 221 62.10 -30.87 45.13
CA GLY A 221 62.44 -32.26 45.40
C GLY A 221 63.92 -32.57 45.22
N ARG A 222 64.55 -32.03 44.17
CA ARG A 222 66.00 -32.12 43.94
C ARG A 222 66.80 -31.46 45.06
N LEU A 223 66.45 -30.23 45.44
CA LEU A 223 67.08 -29.50 46.55
C LEU A 223 66.98 -30.25 47.89
N LYS A 224 65.85 -30.92 48.14
CA LYS A 224 65.67 -31.79 49.32
C LYS A 224 66.49 -33.09 49.24
N GLY A 225 66.67 -33.63 48.04
CA GLY A 225 67.28 -34.94 47.75
C GLY A 225 68.81 -34.97 47.76
N GLY A 226 69.47 -33.83 47.93
CA GLY A 226 70.92 -33.78 48.14
C GLY A 226 71.75 -33.81 46.87
N ILE A 227 71.22 -33.25 45.78
CA ILE A 227 72.03 -32.34 44.96
C ILE A 227 71.89 -30.92 45.52
#